data_AF-A0AB37VE20-F1
#
_entry.id   AF-A0AB37VE20-F1
#
_cell.length_a   1.000
_cell.length_b   1.000
_cell.length_c   1.000
_cell.angle_alpha   90.00
_cell.angle_beta   90.00
_cell.angle_gamma   90.00
#
_symmetry.space_group_name_H-M   'P 1'
#
loop_
_entity.id
_entity.type
_entity.pdbx_description
1 polymer ?
#
loop_
_entity_poly.entity_id
_entity_poly.type
_entity_poly.pdbx_seq_one_letter_code
_entity_poly.pdbx_strand_id
1 'polypeptide(L)'
;MRSIALVLLSLLLSGCQINPYTFQPDWTSPSWFDAGKEDAMNGLPVKDNQTLADSFNDPHVDRSEYLRGYADGQKKVCEEGFIHAWGLAGKSFPASCDTVENAAKLHTAWQQGMDESMRSSRLN
;
A
#
# COMPACT_ATOMS: atom_id res chain seq x y z
N MET A 1 57.28 1.90 9.86
CA MET A 1 56.39 1.03 10.67
C MET A 1 55.41 1.83 11.53
N ARG A 2 55.86 2.85 12.28
CA ARG A 2 55.01 3.68 13.18
C ARG A 2 53.94 4.51 12.44
N SER A 3 54.24 5.02 11.23
CA SER A 3 53.31 5.82 10.43
C SER A 3 52.19 4.99 9.79
N ILE A 4 52.46 3.73 9.45
CA ILE A 4 51.46 2.82 8.84
C ILE A 4 50.42 2.40 9.89
N ALA A 5 50.84 2.17 11.13
CA ALA A 5 49.94 1.87 12.24
C ALA A 5 48.98 3.03 12.53
N LEU A 6 49.43 4.28 12.41
CA LEU A 6 48.61 5.47 12.62
C LEU A 6 47.55 5.66 11.52
N VAL A 7 47.89 5.34 10.27
CA VAL A 7 46.94 5.39 9.13
C VAL A 7 45.89 4.28 9.25
N LEU A 8 46.28 3.07 9.64
CA LEU A 8 45.34 1.97 9.90
C LEU A 8 44.40 2.27 11.07
N LEU A 9 44.90 2.90 12.14
CA LEU A 9 44.08 3.30 13.28
C LEU A 9 43.05 4.37 12.91
N SER A 10 43.42 5.32 12.04
CA SER A 10 42.51 6.38 11.59
C SER A 10 41.41 5.87 10.64
N LEU A 11 41.69 4.85 9.81
CA LEU A 11 40.65 4.18 9.01
C LEU A 11 39.64 3.41 9.87
N LEU A 12 40.06 2.85 11.02
CA LEU A 12 39.18 2.13 11.94
C LEU A 12 38.25 3.06 12.73
N LEU A 13 38.61 4.34 12.87
CA LEU A 13 37.85 5.37 13.60
C LEU A 13 36.78 6.06 12.74
N SER A 14 36.82 5.94 11.41
CA SER A 14 35.77 6.43 10.52
C SER A 14 34.67 5.38 10.32
N GLY A 15 34.03 4.96 11.42
CA GLY A 15 32.74 4.29 11.34
C GLY A 15 31.70 5.32 10.90
N CYS A 16 31.08 5.15 9.73
CA CYS A 16 29.93 5.95 9.35
C CYS A 16 28.89 5.85 10.47
N GLN A 17 28.58 6.98 11.13
CA GLN A 17 27.44 7.05 12.03
C GLN A 17 26.18 6.89 11.18
N ILE A 18 25.73 5.65 11.01
CA ILE A 18 24.38 5.38 10.52
C ILE A 18 23.48 5.82 11.66
N ASN A 19 22.98 7.05 11.56
CA ASN A 19 21.93 7.50 12.47
C ASN A 19 20.70 6.62 12.16
N PRO A 20 20.29 5.70 13.06
CA PRO A 20 19.19 4.78 12.81
C PRO A 20 17.85 5.49 12.62
N TYR A 21 17.82 6.81 12.85
CA TYR A 21 16.66 7.66 12.76
C TYR A 21 16.64 8.55 11.52
N THR A 22 17.53 8.38 10.54
CA THR A 22 17.41 9.09 9.24
C THR A 22 16.12 8.76 8.49
N PHE A 23 15.45 7.66 8.86
CA PHE A 23 14.16 7.24 8.34
C PHE A 23 13.07 7.27 9.42
N GLN A 24 13.27 8.00 10.52
CA GLN A 24 12.15 8.22 11.43
C GLN A 24 11.08 8.98 10.64
N PRO A 25 9.87 8.40 10.49
CA PRO A 25 8.77 9.15 9.92
C PRO A 25 8.56 10.39 10.80
N ASP A 26 8.49 11.55 10.16
CA ASP A 26 8.05 12.74 10.85
C ASP A 26 6.58 12.51 11.22
N TRP A 27 6.27 12.51 12.52
CA TRP A 27 4.91 12.27 13.03
C TRP A 27 4.01 13.51 12.85
N THR A 28 4.37 14.41 11.94
CA THR A 28 3.63 15.62 11.61
C THR A 28 2.51 15.25 10.64
N SER A 29 1.34 14.97 11.20
CA SER A 29 0.08 14.68 10.50
C SER A 29 0.08 13.44 9.58
N PRO A 30 -1.06 12.75 9.44
CA PRO A 30 -1.18 11.66 8.48
C PRO A 30 -0.91 12.15 7.06
N SER A 31 -0.15 11.39 6.29
CA SER A 31 -0.14 11.54 4.83
C SER A 31 -1.51 11.11 4.30
N TRP A 32 -2.42 12.06 4.12
CA TRP A 32 -3.77 11.78 3.59
C TRP A 32 -3.72 11.07 2.25
N PHE A 33 -2.72 11.39 1.41
CA PHE A 33 -2.45 10.67 0.17
C PHE A 33 -2.14 9.19 0.41
N ASP A 34 -1.22 8.86 1.32
CA ASP A 34 -0.88 7.46 1.59
C ASP A 34 -2.07 6.72 2.21
N ALA A 35 -2.83 7.37 3.09
CA ALA A 35 -4.06 6.82 3.66
C ALA A 35 -5.07 6.42 2.57
N GLY A 36 -5.33 7.30 1.61
CA GLY A 36 -6.25 7.00 0.50
C GLY A 36 -5.73 5.88 -0.39
N LYS A 37 -4.44 5.90 -0.70
CA LYS A 37 -3.79 4.89 -1.52
C LYS A 37 -3.85 3.51 -0.86
N GLU A 38 -3.56 3.45 0.44
CA GLU A 38 -3.62 2.21 1.22
C GLU A 38 -5.05 1.66 1.29
N ASP A 39 -6.05 2.51 1.56
CA ASP A 39 -7.46 2.11 1.55
C ASP A 39 -7.86 1.45 0.22
N ALA A 40 -7.52 2.10 -0.90
CA ALA A 40 -7.80 1.56 -2.22
C ALA A 40 -7.10 0.23 -2.47
N MET A 41 -5.79 0.14 -2.16
CA MET A 41 -4.98 -1.08 -2.32
C MET A 41 -5.48 -2.25 -1.46
N ASN A 42 -6.07 -1.95 -0.31
CA ASN A 42 -6.67 -2.94 0.57
C ASN A 42 -8.09 -3.35 0.14
N GLY A 43 -8.61 -2.79 -0.95
CA GLY A 43 -9.94 -3.10 -1.45
C GLY A 43 -11.08 -2.43 -0.68
N LEU A 44 -10.77 -1.43 0.16
CA LEU A 44 -11.75 -0.74 0.99
C LEU A 44 -12.52 0.31 0.18
N PRO A 45 -13.80 0.58 0.52
CA PRO A 45 -14.51 1.71 -0.05
C PRO A 45 -13.89 3.03 0.42
N VAL A 46 -14.14 4.09 -0.35
CA VAL A 46 -13.83 5.47 0.04
C VAL A 46 -14.48 5.79 1.39
N LYS A 47 -13.69 6.14 2.40
CA LYS A 47 -14.19 6.54 3.72
C LYS A 47 -14.77 7.96 3.69
N ASP A 48 -15.71 8.29 4.57
CA ASP A 48 -16.14 9.67 4.79
C ASP A 48 -15.18 10.45 5.71
N ASN A 49 -15.36 11.77 5.79
CA ASN A 49 -14.46 12.63 6.57
C ASN A 49 -14.53 12.33 8.08
N GLN A 50 -15.67 11.91 8.63
CA GLN A 50 -15.78 11.60 10.05
C GLN A 50 -14.95 10.35 10.37
N THR A 51 -15.14 9.30 9.57
CA THR A 51 -14.36 8.05 9.67
C THR A 51 -12.86 8.30 9.51
N LEU A 52 -12.47 9.19 8.59
CA LEU A 52 -11.06 9.57 8.40
C LEU A 52 -10.50 10.32 9.60
N ALA A 53 -11.23 11.31 10.12
CA ALA A 53 -10.82 12.06 11.29
C ALA A 53 -10.64 11.16 12.51
N ASP A 54 -11.56 10.22 12.71
CA ASP A 54 -11.53 9.28 13.82
C ASP A 54 -10.38 8.26 13.67
N SER A 55 -10.16 7.74 12.46
CA SER A 55 -9.12 6.72 12.19
C SER A 55 -7.70 7.26 12.43
N PHE A 56 -7.49 8.54 12.15
CA PHE A 56 -6.18 9.17 12.20
C PHE A 56 -6.00 10.14 13.37
N ASN A 57 -7.04 10.30 14.20
CA ASN A 57 -7.10 11.28 15.30
C ASN A 57 -6.70 12.70 14.83
N ASP A 58 -7.16 13.09 13.64
CA ASP A 58 -6.90 14.39 13.04
C ASP A 58 -8.19 14.98 12.46
N PRO A 59 -8.76 16.04 13.09
CA PRO A 59 -9.97 16.67 12.60
C PRO A 59 -9.77 17.45 11.28
N HIS A 60 -8.53 17.73 10.88
CA HIS A 60 -8.20 18.48 9.67
C HIS A 60 -7.97 17.54 8.48
N VAL A 61 -9.05 16.86 8.07
CA VAL A 61 -9.01 15.93 6.93
C VAL A 61 -8.74 16.68 5.62
N ASP A 62 -7.58 16.42 4.99
CA ASP A 62 -7.37 16.81 3.60
C ASP A 62 -8.03 15.79 2.66
N ARG A 63 -9.30 16.05 2.37
CA ARG A 63 -10.10 15.19 1.50
C ARG A 63 -9.56 15.11 0.08
N SER A 64 -8.93 16.18 -0.42
CA SER A 64 -8.41 16.24 -1.78
C SER A 64 -7.18 15.35 -1.92
N GLU A 65 -6.25 15.43 -0.97
CA GLU A 65 -5.09 14.54 -0.87
C GLU A 65 -5.52 13.08 -0.75
N TYR A 66 -6.47 12.79 0.14
CA TYR A 66 -7.02 11.45 0.32
C TYR A 66 -7.58 10.86 -0.98
N LEU A 67 -8.46 11.59 -1.67
CA LEU A 67 -9.06 11.10 -2.91
C LEU A 67 -8.03 10.94 -4.04
N ARG A 68 -6.99 11.79 -4.08
CA ARG A 68 -5.89 11.64 -5.03
C ARG A 68 -5.09 10.37 -4.77
N GLY A 69 -4.79 10.09 -3.51
CA GLY A 69 -4.16 8.84 -3.08
C GLY A 69 -5.01 7.62 -3.44
N TYR A 70 -6.31 7.68 -3.14
CA TYR A 70 -7.26 6.63 -3.46
C TYR A 70 -7.29 6.31 -4.95
N ALA A 71 -7.34 7.34 -5.81
CA ALA A 71 -7.26 7.17 -7.25
C ALA A 71 -5.91 6.57 -7.72
N ASP A 72 -4.78 6.90 -7.06
CA ASP A 72 -3.48 6.26 -7.34
C ASP A 72 -3.49 4.76 -6.97
N GLY A 73 -4.11 4.41 -5.83
CA GLY A 73 -4.27 3.02 -5.42
C GLY A 73 -5.19 2.24 -6.35
N GLN A 74 -6.32 2.82 -6.77
CA GLN A 74 -7.26 2.21 -7.72
C GLN A 74 -6.57 1.82 -9.03
N LYS A 75 -5.70 2.67 -9.57
CA LYS A 75 -4.96 2.37 -10.80
C LYS A 75 -4.11 1.10 -10.71
N LYS A 76 -3.68 0.71 -9.52
CA LYS A 76 -2.80 -0.46 -9.29
C LYS A 76 -3.60 -1.69 -8.92
N VAL A 77 -4.56 -1.55 -8.01
CA VAL A 77 -5.35 -2.67 -7.51
C VAL A 77 -6.40 -3.12 -8.55
N CYS A 78 -6.93 -2.20 -9.36
CA CYS A 78 -7.95 -2.47 -10.37
C CYS A 78 -7.36 -2.84 -11.74
N GLU A 79 -6.16 -3.41 -11.77
CA GLU A 79 -5.60 -4.04 -12.96
C GLU A 79 -6.12 -5.47 -13.09
N GLU A 80 -6.45 -5.90 -14.32
CA GLU A 80 -7.10 -7.19 -14.59
C GLU A 80 -6.30 -8.38 -14.02
N GLY A 81 -4.98 -8.38 -14.20
CA GLY A 81 -4.12 -9.45 -13.67
C GLY A 81 -4.05 -9.46 -12.14
N PHE A 82 -4.06 -8.28 -11.51
CA PHE A 82 -4.09 -8.17 -10.05
C PHE A 82 -5.42 -8.67 -9.49
N ILE A 83 -6.53 -8.30 -10.14
CA ILE A 83 -7.88 -8.71 -9.76
C ILE A 83 -8.10 -10.23 -9.94
N HIS A 84 -7.56 -10.83 -11.00
CA HIS A 84 -7.54 -12.29 -11.16
C HIS A 84 -6.79 -12.96 -10.00
N ALA A 85 -5.58 -12.49 -9.68
CA ALA A 85 -4.80 -13.00 -8.56
C ALA A 85 -5.50 -12.80 -7.19
N TRP A 86 -6.22 -11.69 -7.03
CA TRP A 86 -7.04 -11.40 -5.85
C TRP A 86 -8.17 -12.43 -5.67
N GLY A 87 -8.86 -12.77 -6.77
CA GLY A 87 -9.83 -13.85 -6.80
C GLY A 87 -9.20 -15.23 -6.55
N LEU A 88 -8.02 -15.50 -7.13
CA LEU A 88 -7.29 -16.74 -6.88
C LEU A 88 -6.95 -16.93 -5.39
N ALA A 89 -6.65 -15.82 -4.69
CA ALA A 89 -6.44 -15.79 -3.25
C ALA A 89 -7.73 -15.95 -2.42
N GLY A 90 -8.89 -16.14 -3.05
CA GLY A 90 -10.18 -16.34 -2.37
C GLY A 90 -10.77 -15.09 -1.73
N LYS A 91 -10.26 -13.90 -2.07
CA LYS A 91 -10.74 -12.64 -1.50
C LYS A 91 -12.00 -12.17 -2.23
N SER A 92 -12.92 -11.53 -1.51
CA SER A 92 -14.09 -10.87 -2.14
C SER A 92 -13.64 -9.80 -3.12
N PHE A 93 -14.46 -9.55 -4.14
CA PHE A 93 -14.21 -8.47 -5.09
C PHE A 93 -14.00 -7.15 -4.34
N PRO A 94 -12.92 -6.40 -4.62
CA PRO A 94 -12.58 -5.21 -3.86
C PRO A 94 -13.56 -4.07 -4.14
N ALA A 95 -14.13 -3.49 -3.08
CA ALA A 95 -15.06 -2.37 -3.18
C ALA A 95 -14.43 -1.15 -3.87
N SER A 96 -13.10 -1.03 -3.80
CA SER A 96 -12.35 0.01 -4.52
C SER A 96 -12.42 -0.11 -6.03
N CYS A 97 -12.86 -1.24 -6.60
CA CYS A 97 -13.02 -1.44 -8.03
C CYS A 97 -14.48 -1.55 -8.50
N ASP A 98 -15.46 -1.36 -7.62
CA ASP A 98 -16.89 -1.48 -7.98
C ASP A 98 -17.35 -0.36 -8.93
N THR A 99 -16.73 0.82 -8.84
CA THR A 99 -17.19 2.03 -9.54
C THR A 99 -16.25 2.50 -10.64
N VAL A 100 -15.19 1.74 -10.98
CA VAL A 100 -14.30 2.09 -12.09
C VAL A 100 -14.97 1.77 -13.43
N GLU A 101 -14.60 2.48 -14.48
CA GLU A 101 -15.24 2.38 -15.80
C GLU A 101 -15.28 0.93 -16.35
N ASN A 102 -14.24 0.15 -16.07
CA ASN A 102 -14.11 -1.24 -16.50
C ASN A 102 -14.54 -2.28 -15.43
N ALA A 103 -15.32 -1.90 -14.41
CA ALA A 103 -15.70 -2.78 -13.30
C ALA A 103 -16.28 -4.14 -13.75
N ALA A 104 -17.12 -4.17 -14.78
CA ALA A 104 -17.68 -5.43 -15.31
C ALA A 104 -16.60 -6.39 -15.84
N LYS A 105 -15.58 -5.84 -16.50
CA LYS A 105 -14.42 -6.62 -16.97
C LYS A 105 -13.61 -7.15 -15.78
N LEU A 106 -13.38 -6.32 -14.77
CA LEU A 106 -12.67 -6.71 -13.55
C LEU A 106 -13.41 -7.80 -12.78
N HIS A 107 -14.74 -7.71 -12.65
CA HIS A 107 -15.54 -8.77 -12.04
C HIS A 107 -15.38 -10.11 -12.75
N THR A 108 -15.27 -10.09 -14.07
CA THR A 108 -15.05 -11.31 -14.86
C THR A 108 -13.69 -11.93 -14.54
N ALA A 109 -12.64 -11.13 -14.52
CA ALA A 109 -11.29 -11.60 -14.17
C ALA A 109 -11.20 -12.12 -12.73
N TRP A 110 -11.84 -11.44 -11.79
CA TRP A 110 -11.96 -11.89 -10.40
C TRP A 110 -12.67 -13.23 -10.29
N GLN A 111 -13.81 -13.39 -10.97
CA GLN A 111 -14.59 -14.62 -10.93
C GLN A 111 -13.80 -15.79 -11.50
N GLN A 112 -13.04 -15.58 -12.58
CA GLN A 112 -12.14 -16.59 -13.13
C GLN A 112 -11.11 -17.05 -12.10
N GLY A 113 -10.46 -16.11 -11.39
CA GLY A 113 -9.53 -16.43 -10.31
C GLY A 113 -10.17 -17.23 -9.18
N MET A 114 -11.37 -16.82 -8.74
CA MET A 114 -12.15 -17.53 -7.71
C MET A 114 -12.48 -18.96 -8.13
N ASP A 115 -12.96 -19.14 -9.37
CA ASP A 115 -13.33 -20.46 -9.91
C ASP A 115 -12.11 -21.39 -10.02
N GLU A 116 -10.96 -20.85 -10.43
CA GLU A 116 -9.69 -21.57 -10.46
C GLU A 116 -9.23 -22.01 -9.06
N SER A 117 -9.32 -21.11 -8.09
CA SER A 117 -9.00 -21.39 -6.68
C SER A 117 -9.85 -22.55 -6.15
N MET A 118 -11.17 -22.45 -6.33
CA MET A 118 -12.13 -23.46 -5.91
C MET A 118 -11.92 -24.81 -6.61
N ARG A 119 -11.57 -24.80 -7.90
CA ARG A 119 -11.26 -26.03 -8.64
C ARG A 119 -10.00 -26.70 -8.11
N SER A 120 -8.95 -25.93 -7.83
CA SER A 120 -7.69 -26.43 -7.27
C SER A 120 -7.90 -27.07 -5.90
N SER A 121 -8.68 -26.42 -5.01
CA SER A 121 -8.95 -26.94 -3.67
C SER A 121 -9.76 -28.24 -3.65
N ARG A 122 -10.55 -28.54 -4.69
CA ARG A 122 -11.35 -29.77 -4.78
C ARG A 122 -10.55 -30.99 -5.26
N LEU A 123 -9.39 -30.77 -5.85
CA LEU A 123 -8.52 -31.82 -6.40
C LEU A 123 -7.46 -32.31 -5.39
N ASN A 124 -7.39 -31.66 -4.22
CA ASN A 124 -6.56 -32.05 -3.09
C ASN A 124 -7.41 -32.72 -2.00
#